data_AF-A0A7S6RX94-F1
#
_entry.id   AF-A0A7S6RX94-F1
#
_cell.length_a   1.000
_cell.length_b   1.000
_cell.length_c   1.000
_cell.angle_alpha   90.00
_cell.angle_beta   90.00
_cell.angle_gamma   90.00
#
_symmetry.space_group_name_H-M   'P 1'
#
loop_
_entity.id
_entity.type
_entity.pdbx_description
1 polymer ?
#
loop_
_entity_poly.entity_id
_entity_poly.type
_entity_poly.pdbx_seq_one_letter_code
_entity_poly.pdbx_strand_id
1 'polypeptide(L)' 'MSSVQTVFQRGKDFITRDLDGHNGGAWKMADSVKNLSSKETRAGTYDANLNRIGD' A
#
# COMPACT_ATOMS: atom_id res chain seq x y z
N MET A 1 11.03 -14.68 8.75
CA MET A 1 9.57 -14.83 8.72
C MET A 1 8.98 -13.52 8.24
N SER A 2 8.41 -13.48 7.03
CA SER A 2 7.72 -12.30 6.53
C SER A 2 6.48 -12.09 7.42
N SER A 3 6.42 -10.98 8.15
CA SER A 3 5.23 -10.64 8.95
C SER A 3 4.03 -10.57 8.01
N VAL A 4 2.99 -11.37 8.27
CA VAL A 4 1.77 -11.36 7.47
C VAL A 4 1.08 -10.02 7.71
N GLN A 5 1.11 -9.14 6.72
CA GLN A 5 0.38 -7.88 6.79
C GLN A 5 -1.09 -8.12 6.44
N THR A 6 -1.98 -7.56 7.26
CA THR A 6 -3.40 -7.51 6.95
C THR A 6 -3.64 -6.67 5.70
N VAL A 7 -4.37 -7.23 4.74
CA VAL A 7 -4.80 -6.53 3.53
C VAL A 7 -6.27 -6.18 3.65
N PHE A 8 -6.61 -4.94 3.34
CA PHE A 8 -7.98 -4.46 3.27
C PHE A 8 -8.38 -4.22 1.83
N GLN A 9 -9.66 -4.43 1.50
CA GLN A 9 -10.20 -4.18 0.16
C GLN A 9 -11.08 -2.93 0.17
N ARG A 10 -10.87 -2.04 -0.80
CA ARG A 10 -11.65 -0.82 -1.03
C ARG A 10 -12.13 -0.82 -2.49
N GLY A 11 -13.38 -1.22 -2.71
CA GLY A 11 -13.89 -1.40 -4.07
C GLY A 11 -13.05 -2.46 -4.82
N LYS A 12 -12.37 -2.04 -5.90
CA LYS A 12 -11.48 -2.91 -6.68
C LYS A 12 -10.02 -2.89 -6.20
N ASP A 13 -9.67 -1.97 -5.31
CA ASP A 13 -8.29 -1.77 -4.87
C ASP A 13 -8.03 -2.50 -3.55
N PHE A 14 -6.77 -2.87 -3.34
CA PHE A 14 -6.26 -3.49 -2.13
C PHE A 14 -5.28 -2.55 -1.45
N ILE A 15 -5.33 -2.46 -0.13
CA ILE A 15 -4.43 -1.62 0.67
C ILE A 15 -3.76 -2.41 1.80
N THR A 16 -2.51 -2.09 2.09
CA THR A 16 -1.79 -2.56 3.28
C THR A 16 -1.08 -1.39 3.95
N ARG A 17 -0.78 -1.52 5.24
CA ARG A 17 -0.01 -0.49 5.97
C ARG A 17 1.36 -0.32 5.31
N ASP A 18 1.80 0.91 5.13
CA ASP A 18 3.18 1.16 4.73
C ASP A 18 4.10 1.06 5.96
N LEU A 19 4.62 -0.14 6.23
CA LEU A 19 5.50 -0.40 7.37
C LEU A 19 6.90 0.21 7.23
N ASP A 20 7.32 0.52 6.00
CA ASP A 20 8.64 1.10 5.73
C ASP A 20 8.64 2.61 6.04
N GLY A 21 7.46 3.23 6.09
CA GLY A 21 7.20 4.48 6.82
C GLY A 21 8.21 5.60 6.57
N HIS A 22 8.49 5.93 5.32
CA HIS A 22 9.30 7.11 4.97
C HIS A 22 8.40 8.24 4.44
N ASN A 23 8.64 9.48 4.90
CA ASN A 23 8.06 10.71 4.35
C ASN A 23 6.52 10.81 4.37
N GLY A 24 5.86 10.33 5.42
CA GLY A 24 4.40 10.47 5.58
C GLY A 24 3.57 9.38 4.89
N GLY A 25 4.22 8.37 4.30
CA GLY A 25 3.54 7.17 3.79
C GLY A 25 2.86 6.39 4.91
N ALA A 26 1.55 6.20 4.77
CA ALA A 26 0.71 5.44 5.69
C ALA A 26 0.22 4.13 5.07
N TRP A 27 0.00 4.12 3.75
CA TRP A 27 -0.60 3.00 3.04
C TRP A 27 0.10 2.73 1.71
N LYS A 28 0.19 1.45 1.34
CA LYS A 28 0.47 1.00 -0.03
C LYS A 28 -0.86 0.57 -0.65
N MET A 29 -1.11 0.89 -1.92
CA MET A 29 -2.32 0.48 -2.66
C MET A 29 -1.94 -0.20 -3.98
N ALA A 30 -2.72 -1.20 -4.39
CA ALA A 30 -2.60 -1.83 -5.71
C ALA A 30 -3.94 -2.39 -6.19
N ASP A 31 -4.02 -2.78 -7.46
CA ASP A 31 -5.18 -3.44 -8.08
C ASP A 31 -5.29 -4.94 -7.76
N SER A 32 -4.26 -5.51 -7.12
CA SER A 32 -4.25 -6.89 -6.65
C SER A 32 -3.37 -7.05 -5.41
N VAL A 33 -3.67 -8.06 -4.59
CA VAL A 33 -2.87 -8.40 -3.39
C VAL A 33 -1.40 -8.67 -3.75
N LYS A 34 -1.16 -9.35 -4.87
CA LYS A 34 0.21 -9.65 -5.36
C LYS A 34 1.00 -8.38 -5.65
N ASN A 35 0.35 -7.36 -6.19
CA ASN A 35 1.00 -6.13 -6.58
C ASN A 35 1.38 -5.23 -5.38
N LEU A 36 0.83 -5.48 -4.18
CA LEU A 36 1.23 -4.75 -2.97
C LEU A 36 2.68 -5.02 -2.54
N SER A 37 3.30 -6.12 -2.99
CA SER A 37 4.63 -6.54 -2.52
C SER A 37 5.80 -5.89 -3.27
N SER A 38 5.57 -5.21 -4.40
CA SER A 38 6.64 -4.52 -5.14
C SER A 38 6.29 -3.06 -5.39
N LYS A 39 7.30 -2.19 -5.33
CA LYS A 39 7.18 -0.78 -5.68
C LYS A 39 6.84 -0.58 -7.16
N GLU A 40 7.30 -1.48 -8.02
CA GLU A 40 7.10 -1.40 -9.47
C GLU A 40 5.68 -1.76 -9.90
N THR A 41 4.96 -2.52 -9.07
CA THR A 41 3.63 -3.06 -9.41
C THR A 41 2.51 -2.47 -8.57
N ARG A 42 2.80 -1.91 -7.39
CA ARG A 42 1.81 -1.16 -6.62
C ARG A 42 1.44 0.13 -7.35
N ALA A 43 0.26 0.66 -7.06
CA ALA A 43 -0.24 1.89 -7.66
C ALA A 43 0.27 3.18 -6.97
N GLY A 44 0.76 3.07 -5.73
CA GLY A 44 1.19 4.22 -4.93
C GLY A 44 1.48 3.93 -3.47
N THR A 45 2.26 4.83 -2.87
CA THR A 45 2.26 5.15 -1.44
C THR A 45 1.30 6.34 -1.19
N TYR A 46 0.48 6.21 -0.16
CA TYR A 46 -0.57 7.15 0.20
C TYR A 46 -0.42 7.62 1.65
N ASP A 47 -0.84 8.86 1.93
CA ASP A 47 -0.93 9.39 3.28
C ASP A 47 -2.09 8.76 4.07
N ALA A 48 -2.27 9.16 5.34
CA ALA A 48 -3.31 8.61 6.21
C ALA A 48 -4.74 8.83 5.71
N ASN A 49 -4.95 9.83 4.84
CA ASN A 49 -6.23 10.20 4.26
C ASN A 49 -6.45 9.59 2.86
N LEU A 50 -5.55 8.69 2.42
CA LEU A 50 -5.56 8.07 1.10
C LEU A 50 -5.35 9.08 -0.05
N ASN A 51 -4.63 10.16 0.19
CA ASN A 51 -4.06 10.98 -0.88
C ASN A 51 -2.75 10.34 -1.35
N ARG A 52 -2.58 10.20 -2.67
CA ARG A 52 -1.34 9.66 -3.24
C ARG A 52 -0.22 10.67 -3.04
N ILE A 53 0.85 10.27 -2.36
CA ILE A 53 2.00 11.14 -2.05
C ILE A 53 3.29 10.70 -2.72
N GLY A 54 3.28 9.51 -3.30
CA GLY A 54 4.42 9.02 -4.03
C GLY A 54 4.14 7.69 -4.66
N ASP A 55 5.00 7.38 -5.62
CA ASP A 55 5.28 6.06 -6.14
C ASP A 55 6.58 6.19 -6.93
#